data_AF-A0A5N7INM4-F1
#
_entry.id   AF-A0A5N7INM4-F1
#
_cell.length_a   1.000
_cell.length_b   1.000
_cell.length_c   1.000
_cell.angle_alpha   90.00
_cell.angle_beta   90.00
_cell.angle_gamma   90.00
#
_symmetry.space_group_name_H-M   'P 1'
#
loop_
_entity.id
_entity.type
_entity.pdbx_description
1 polymer ?
#
loop_
_entity_poly.entity_id
_entity_poly.type
_entity_poly.pdbx_seq_one_letter_code
_entity_poly.pdbx_strand_id
1 'polypeptide(L)'
;MFNLVLKDLSITKGTFPVVLILCFTNNMFFINAPAFIYIIVPPLIAYEYFKNSCGNDYKYNSNIMFSSLPINRREVVLSKYIESIIFLIFAIICTIIFTYVFRRIGISGLGGVAFIHLSKFMHLDDFSKLMNFKSIIMYSLLSTILFISIYFPIYFKLEYLKVRNFFALVSLLICFIPILFLYIIGIENVYNIIKYFSGIPGTIANVAIIGILLIILYTSVNISIKYYENKDLIL
;
A
#
# COMPACT_ATOMS: atom_id res chain seq x y z
N MET A 1 -18.73 14.86 4.92
CA MET A 1 -17.46 14.21 4.48
C MET A 1 -16.15 14.84 5.00
N PHE A 2 -15.78 16.09 4.66
CA PHE A 2 -14.43 16.63 4.99
C PHE A 2 -14.11 16.66 6.49
N ASN A 3 -15.09 16.98 7.33
CA ASN A 3 -14.93 16.97 8.79
C ASN A 3 -14.60 15.57 9.35
N LEU A 4 -15.07 14.49 8.71
CA LEU A 4 -14.74 13.12 9.10
C LEU A 4 -13.26 12.82 8.84
N VAL A 5 -12.77 13.25 7.68
CA VAL A 5 -11.35 13.10 7.31
C VAL A 5 -10.46 13.87 8.27
N LEU A 6 -10.81 15.13 8.60
CA LEU A 6 -10.04 15.93 9.56
C LEU A 6 -10.02 15.32 10.96
N LYS A 7 -11.15 14.79 11.42
CA LYS A 7 -11.25 14.07 12.70
C LYS A 7 -10.28 12.88 12.70
N ASP A 8 -10.30 12.04 11.66
CA ASP A 8 -9.45 10.85 11.63
C ASP A 8 -7.94 11.22 11.50
N LEU A 9 -7.60 12.25 10.72
CA LEU A 9 -6.25 12.82 10.68
C LEU A 9 -5.78 13.35 12.03
N SER A 10 -6.68 13.91 12.84
CA SER A 10 -6.34 14.43 14.17
C SER A 10 -6.04 13.31 15.17
N ILE A 11 -6.77 12.20 15.09
CA ILE A 11 -6.63 11.04 15.97
C ILE A 11 -5.36 10.24 15.63
N THR A 12 -5.01 10.17 14.35
CA THR A 12 -3.84 9.41 13.86
C THR A 12 -2.50 10.11 14.08
N LYS A 13 -2.45 11.33 14.62
CA LYS A 13 -1.20 12.05 14.93
C LYS A 13 -0.26 11.27 15.85
N GLY A 14 -0.82 10.52 16.80
CA GLY A 14 -0.04 9.73 17.77
C GLY A 14 0.77 8.58 17.14
N THR A 15 0.45 8.14 15.92
CA THR A 15 1.17 7.05 15.24
C THR A 15 2.27 7.52 14.29
N PHE A 16 2.51 8.82 14.21
CA PHE A 16 3.58 9.39 13.41
C PHE A 16 4.98 8.81 13.74
N PRO A 17 5.37 8.64 15.02
CA PRO A 17 6.69 8.09 15.36
C PRO A 17 6.86 6.64 14.90
N VAL A 18 5.80 5.84 15.04
CA VAL A 18 5.78 4.43 14.62
C VAL A 18 6.02 4.32 13.12
N VAL A 19 5.43 5.23 12.34
CA VAL A 19 5.60 5.29 10.89
C VAL A 19 7.03 5.70 10.50
N LEU A 20 7.63 6.66 11.19
CA LEU A 20 9.03 7.02 10.93
C LEU A 20 9.99 5.86 11.21
N ILE A 21 9.75 5.12 12.30
CA ILE A 21 10.53 3.92 12.62
C ILE A 21 10.34 2.86 11.54
N LEU A 22 9.11 2.63 11.08
CA LEU A 22 8.82 1.73 9.95
C LEU A 22 9.48 2.17 8.65
N CYS A 23 9.50 3.47 8.34
CA CYS A 23 10.21 4.00 7.17
C CYS A 23 11.70 3.71 7.28
N PHE A 24 12.28 3.96 8.45
CA PHE A 24 13.70 3.74 8.74
C PHE A 24 14.07 2.27 8.61
N THR A 25 13.34 1.37 9.26
CA THR A 25 13.64 -0.07 9.24
C THR A 25 13.45 -0.67 7.85
N ASN A 26 12.35 -0.35 7.14
CA ASN A 26 12.14 -0.86 5.79
C ASN A 26 13.16 -0.33 4.78
N ASN A 27 13.59 0.93 4.89
CA ASN A 27 14.69 1.44 4.06
C ASN A 27 16.00 0.69 4.37
N MET A 28 16.28 0.37 5.65
CA MET A 28 17.42 -0.48 6.02
C MET A 28 17.33 -1.88 5.39
N PHE A 29 16.14 -2.49 5.33
CA PHE A 29 15.96 -3.84 4.78
C PHE A 29 16.19 -3.93 3.27
N PHE A 30 15.85 -2.89 2.51
CA PHE A 30 15.87 -2.92 1.03
C PHE A 30 16.99 -2.07 0.40
N ILE A 31 18.04 -1.74 1.16
CA ILE A 31 19.18 -0.92 0.72
C ILE A 31 19.81 -1.40 -0.61
N ASN A 32 19.96 -2.72 -0.79
CA ASN A 32 20.61 -3.31 -1.97
C ASN A 32 19.67 -3.49 -3.16
N ALA A 33 18.39 -3.17 -3.00
CA ALA A 33 17.39 -3.33 -4.05
C ALA A 33 16.47 -2.10 -4.08
N PRO A 34 16.97 -0.94 -4.54
CA PRO A 34 16.29 0.34 -4.41
C PRO A 34 14.92 0.35 -5.10
N ALA A 35 14.71 -0.47 -6.13
CA ALA A 35 13.41 -0.63 -6.78
C ALA A 35 12.32 -1.14 -5.84
N PHE A 36 12.65 -2.07 -4.94
CA PHE A 36 11.67 -2.60 -4.00
C PHE A 36 11.30 -1.60 -2.91
N ILE A 37 12.19 -0.67 -2.56
CA ILE A 37 11.87 0.39 -1.59
C ILE A 37 10.61 1.13 -2.04
N TYR A 38 10.54 1.54 -3.30
CA TYR A 38 9.43 2.35 -3.79
C TYR A 38 8.16 1.54 -4.09
N ILE A 39 8.29 0.22 -4.31
CA ILE A 39 7.13 -0.66 -4.54
C ILE A 39 6.50 -1.08 -3.21
N ILE A 40 7.33 -1.46 -2.22
CA ILE A 40 6.89 -2.13 -0.99
C ILE A 40 6.69 -1.15 0.17
N VAL A 41 7.56 -0.16 0.32
CA VAL A 41 7.57 0.67 1.53
C VAL A 41 6.35 1.62 1.60
N PRO A 42 5.96 2.34 0.53
CA PRO A 42 4.76 3.18 0.56
C PRO A 42 3.46 2.43 0.94
N PRO A 43 3.12 1.25 0.38
CA PRO A 43 1.91 0.52 0.79
C PRO A 43 2.00 -0.03 2.21
N LEU A 44 3.18 -0.41 2.72
CA LEU A 44 3.33 -0.83 4.12
C LEU A 44 3.06 0.32 5.10
N ILE A 45 3.56 1.52 4.79
CA ILE A 45 3.29 2.71 5.60
C ILE A 45 1.81 3.06 5.55
N ALA A 46 1.23 3.09 4.35
CA ALA A 46 -0.18 3.37 4.14
C ALA A 46 -1.06 2.36 4.90
N TYR A 47 -0.71 1.08 4.87
CA TYR A 47 -1.39 0.03 5.64
C TYR A 47 -1.37 0.29 7.15
N GLU A 48 -0.23 0.65 7.72
CA GLU A 48 -0.15 0.90 9.17
C GLU A 48 -1.04 2.08 9.59
N TYR A 49 -1.13 3.12 8.74
CA TYR A 49 -2.10 4.21 8.95
C TYR A 49 -3.55 3.74 8.88
N PHE A 50 -3.94 2.96 7.86
CA PHE A 50 -5.32 2.49 7.72
C PHE A 50 -5.71 1.55 8.86
N LYS A 51 -4.82 0.63 9.18
CA LYS A 51 -4.99 -0.30 10.29
C LYS A 51 -5.18 0.45 11.60
N ASN A 52 -4.37 1.47 11.86
CA ASN A 52 -4.52 2.27 13.07
C ASN A 52 -5.81 3.10 13.09
N SER A 53 -6.16 3.76 11.98
CA SER A 53 -7.43 4.51 11.83
C SER A 53 -8.64 3.59 12.07
N CYS A 54 -8.66 2.44 11.42
CA CYS A 54 -9.70 1.41 11.58
C CYS A 54 -9.71 0.79 12.99
N GLY A 55 -8.55 0.66 13.63
CA GLY A 55 -8.41 0.15 14.99
C GLY A 55 -8.94 1.11 16.04
N ASN A 56 -8.75 2.41 15.84
CA ASN A 56 -9.36 3.44 16.67
C ASN A 56 -10.88 3.44 16.51
N ASP A 57 -11.37 3.31 15.28
CA ASP A 57 -12.81 3.21 15.01
C ASP A 57 -13.47 2.02 15.71
N TYR A 58 -12.75 0.89 15.82
CA TYR A 58 -13.19 -0.26 16.61
C TYR A 58 -13.11 0.01 18.12
N LYS A 59 -12.00 0.57 18.61
CA LYS A 59 -11.77 0.85 20.04
C LYS A 59 -12.81 1.82 20.62
N TYR A 60 -13.26 2.78 19.82
CA TYR A 60 -14.22 3.81 20.23
C TYR A 60 -15.67 3.53 19.79
N ASN A 61 -15.97 2.31 19.31
CA ASN A 61 -17.31 1.94 18.83
C ASN A 61 -17.92 2.97 17.87
N SER A 62 -17.11 3.48 16.95
CA SER A 62 -17.47 4.53 16.00
C SER A 62 -18.73 4.22 15.18
N ASN A 63 -19.06 2.94 14.95
CA ASN A 63 -20.30 2.52 14.29
C ASN A 63 -21.57 3.02 15.00
N ILE A 64 -21.58 2.99 16.34
CA ILE A 64 -22.69 3.49 17.16
C ILE A 64 -22.73 5.03 17.11
N MET A 65 -21.57 5.67 17.09
CA MET A 65 -21.48 7.12 16.91
C MET A 65 -22.01 7.55 15.53
N PHE A 66 -21.69 6.80 14.48
CA PHE A 66 -22.14 7.12 13.12
C PHE A 66 -23.62 6.78 12.89
N SER A 67 -24.20 5.82 13.62
CA SER A 67 -25.66 5.56 13.54
C SER A 67 -26.50 6.60 14.27
N SER A 68 -25.92 7.30 15.26
CA SER A 68 -26.60 8.36 16.02
C SER A 68 -26.48 9.74 15.38
N LEU A 69 -25.57 9.91 14.40
CA LEU A 69 -25.40 11.14 13.65
C LEU A 69 -26.17 11.06 12.32
N PRO A 70 -26.74 12.17 11.82
CA PRO A 70 -27.41 12.21 10.52
C PRO A 70 -26.39 12.22 9.37
N ILE A 71 -25.60 11.16 9.25
CA ILE A 71 -24.51 11.02 8.27
C ILE A 71 -24.79 9.79 7.39
N ASN A 72 -24.71 9.99 6.08
CA ASN A 72 -24.90 8.91 5.11
C ASN A 72 -23.76 7.89 5.18
N ARG A 73 -24.09 6.61 5.05
CA ARG A 73 -23.12 5.49 5.02
C ARG A 73 -22.08 5.64 3.90
N ARG A 74 -22.52 6.16 2.75
CA ARG A 74 -21.65 6.50 1.61
C ARG A 74 -20.59 7.53 2.00
N GLU A 75 -20.92 8.51 2.82
CA GLU A 75 -19.98 9.52 3.26
C GLU A 75 -18.89 8.95 4.17
N VAL A 76 -19.24 7.98 5.02
CA VAL A 76 -18.27 7.28 5.90
C VAL A 76 -17.31 6.43 5.06
N VAL A 77 -17.82 5.70 4.07
CA VAL A 77 -16.96 4.90 3.19
C VAL A 77 -16.03 5.81 2.40
N LEU A 78 -16.58 6.82 1.72
CA LEU A 78 -15.79 7.73 0.91
C LEU A 78 -14.79 8.54 1.75
N SER A 79 -15.09 8.89 3.01
CA SER A 79 -14.11 9.56 3.87
C SER A 79 -12.89 8.67 4.13
N LYS A 80 -13.06 7.35 4.29
CA LYS A 80 -11.92 6.41 4.44
C LYS A 80 -11.06 6.30 3.18
N TYR A 81 -11.68 6.30 1.99
CA TYR A 81 -10.92 6.32 0.74
C TYR A 81 -10.16 7.65 0.56
N ILE A 82 -10.76 8.80 0.86
CA ILE A 82 -10.09 10.10 0.77
C ILE A 82 -8.95 10.19 1.79
N GLU A 83 -9.18 9.78 3.04
CA GLU A 83 -8.16 9.67 4.08
C GLU A 83 -6.99 8.79 3.59
N SER A 84 -7.29 7.69 2.90
CA SER A 84 -6.27 6.79 2.39
C SER A 84 -5.35 7.39 1.33
N ILE A 85 -5.91 8.23 0.47
CA ILE A 85 -5.15 8.96 -0.57
C ILE A 85 -4.23 10.00 0.08
N ILE A 86 -4.69 10.67 1.15
CA ILE A 86 -3.87 11.64 1.89
C ILE A 86 -2.66 10.93 2.54
N PHE A 87 -2.88 9.79 3.19
CA PHE A 87 -1.78 9.02 3.77
C PHE A 87 -0.86 8.39 2.73
N LEU A 88 -1.37 8.05 1.55
CA LEU A 88 -0.54 7.61 0.42
C LEU A 88 0.45 8.71 0.02
N ILE A 89 -0.03 9.95 -0.18
CA ILE A 89 0.84 11.08 -0.53
C ILE A 89 1.91 11.27 0.55
N PHE A 90 1.49 11.22 1.82
CA PHE A 90 2.40 11.31 2.94
C PHE A 90 3.45 10.17 2.96
N ALA A 91 3.03 8.92 2.71
CA ALA A 91 3.92 7.76 2.62
C ALA A 91 4.95 7.92 1.51
N ILE A 92 4.55 8.36 0.31
CA ILE A 92 5.48 8.62 -0.80
C ILE A 92 6.51 9.67 -0.39
N ILE A 93 6.08 10.80 0.18
CA ILE A 93 6.98 11.88 0.63
C ILE A 93 7.98 11.34 1.66
N CYS A 94 7.52 10.62 2.68
CA CYS A 94 8.39 10.01 3.69
C CYS A 94 9.40 9.06 3.05
N THR A 95 8.97 8.16 2.16
CA THR A 95 9.90 7.23 1.51
C THR A 95 10.97 7.96 0.72
N ILE A 96 10.63 8.98 -0.07
CA ILE A 96 11.60 9.77 -0.84
C ILE A 96 12.62 10.46 0.08
N ILE A 97 12.15 11.08 1.17
CA ILE A 97 13.03 11.76 2.14
C ILE A 97 13.99 10.77 2.79
N PHE A 98 13.48 9.65 3.30
CA PHE A 98 14.30 8.64 3.98
C PHE A 98 15.30 8.00 3.02
N THR A 99 14.89 7.62 1.81
CA THR A 99 15.81 7.05 0.82
C THR A 99 16.90 8.05 0.41
N TYR A 100 16.55 9.34 0.27
CA TYR A 100 17.54 10.39 0.01
C TYR A 100 18.56 10.53 1.14
N VAL A 101 18.09 10.62 2.39
CA VAL A 101 18.96 10.73 3.58
C VAL A 101 19.91 9.53 3.68
N PHE A 102 19.39 8.31 3.53
CA PHE A 102 20.19 7.09 3.61
C PHE A 102 21.29 7.03 2.54
N ARG A 103 20.96 7.45 1.30
CA ARG A 103 21.92 7.51 0.21
C ARG A 103 23.02 8.57 0.45
N ARG A 104 22.71 9.65 1.17
CA ARG A 104 23.69 10.68 1.53
C ARG A 104 24.62 10.27 2.68
N ILE A 105 24.12 9.47 3.63
CA ILE A 105 24.94 9.01 4.78
C ILE A 105 25.82 7.80 4.40
N GLY A 106 25.56 7.15 3.26
CA GLY A 106 26.39 6.03 2.81
C GLY A 106 26.23 4.77 3.66
N ILE A 107 25.10 4.64 4.38
CA ILE A 107 24.77 3.43 5.19
C ILE A 107 24.39 2.25 4.28
N SER A 108 24.80 2.25 3.01
CA SER A 108 24.66 1.12 2.11
C SER A 108 25.56 -0.03 2.60
N GLY A 109 25.04 -0.93 3.45
CA GLY A 109 25.75 -2.18 3.75
C GLY A 109 25.47 -2.91 5.06
N LEU A 110 24.77 -2.34 6.06
CA LEU A 110 24.60 -3.04 7.36
C LEU A 110 23.27 -3.80 7.53
N GLY A 111 22.23 -3.47 6.76
CA GLY A 111 20.91 -4.11 6.89
C GLY A 111 20.62 -5.07 5.75
N GLY A 112 20.66 -6.38 6.00
CA GLY A 112 20.06 -7.37 5.10
C GLY A 112 21.00 -8.39 4.46
N VAL A 113 21.81 -9.08 5.27
CA VAL A 113 22.67 -10.20 4.83
C VAL A 113 21.88 -11.30 4.09
N ALA A 114 20.60 -11.49 4.44
CA ALA A 114 19.71 -12.47 3.80
C ALA A 114 19.25 -12.09 2.38
N PHE A 115 19.16 -10.79 2.06
CA PHE A 115 18.69 -10.31 0.74
C PHE A 115 19.81 -9.90 -0.20
N ILE A 116 21.05 -9.75 0.30
CA ILE A 116 22.25 -9.61 -0.56
C ILE A 116 22.32 -10.75 -1.56
N HIS A 117 22.07 -11.99 -1.11
CA HIS A 117 22.00 -13.13 -2.02
C HIS A 117 20.84 -13.03 -3.01
N LEU A 118 19.63 -12.65 -2.57
CA LEU A 118 18.46 -12.52 -3.45
C LEU A 118 18.65 -11.44 -4.55
N SER A 119 19.30 -10.32 -4.20
CA SER A 119 19.62 -9.23 -5.13
C SER A 119 20.49 -9.69 -6.30
N LYS A 120 21.46 -10.56 -5.99
CA LYS A 120 22.39 -11.17 -6.94
C LYS A 120 21.75 -12.31 -7.74
N PHE A 121 20.82 -13.07 -7.14
CA PHE A 121 20.04 -14.11 -7.82
C PHE A 121 19.03 -13.54 -8.83
N MET A 122 18.55 -12.31 -8.64
CA MET A 122 17.50 -11.69 -9.48
C MET A 122 18.03 -10.63 -10.47
N HIS A 123 19.35 -10.43 -10.61
CA HIS A 123 19.93 -9.37 -11.46
C HIS A 123 19.28 -7.98 -11.23
N LEU A 124 19.02 -7.63 -9.98
CA LEU A 124 18.29 -6.40 -9.63
C LEU A 124 19.12 -5.12 -9.82
N ASP A 125 20.42 -5.25 -10.11
CA ASP A 125 21.31 -4.16 -10.46
C ASP A 125 20.85 -3.46 -11.75
N ASP A 126 20.26 -4.18 -12.71
CA ASP A 126 19.72 -3.61 -13.94
C ASP A 126 18.41 -2.85 -13.71
N PHE A 127 17.61 -3.26 -12.72
CA PHE A 127 16.40 -2.53 -12.31
C PHE A 127 16.74 -1.16 -11.72
N SER A 128 17.87 -1.04 -11.02
CA SER A 128 18.30 0.23 -10.43
C SER A 128 18.61 1.31 -11.47
N LYS A 129 19.06 0.91 -12.68
CA LYS A 129 19.31 1.81 -13.82
C LYS A 129 18.03 2.28 -14.52
N LEU A 130 16.91 1.59 -14.31
CA LEU A 130 15.62 1.87 -14.96
C LEU A 130 14.75 2.92 -14.23
N MET A 131 15.20 3.40 -13.06
CA MET A 131 14.35 4.21 -12.18
C MET A 131 14.46 5.70 -12.45
N ASN A 132 13.62 6.18 -13.36
CA ASN A 132 13.29 7.59 -13.48
C ASN A 132 12.35 8.02 -12.35
N PHE A 133 12.40 9.31 -11.95
CA PHE A 133 11.51 9.86 -10.92
C PHE A 133 10.02 9.63 -11.23
N LYS A 134 9.66 9.66 -12.52
CA LYS A 134 8.32 9.34 -13.02
C LYS A 134 7.91 7.89 -12.74
N SER A 135 8.81 6.92 -12.93
CA SER A 135 8.49 5.52 -12.73
C SER A 135 8.36 5.18 -11.24
N ILE A 136 9.18 5.80 -10.38
CA ILE A 136 9.08 5.69 -8.91
C ILE A 136 7.67 6.03 -8.41
N ILE A 137 7.15 7.19 -8.82
CA ILE A 137 5.83 7.66 -8.38
C ILE A 137 4.73 6.73 -8.92
N MET A 138 4.88 6.25 -10.16
CA MET A 138 3.87 5.38 -10.75
C MET A 138 3.79 4.03 -10.03
N TYR A 139 4.93 3.41 -9.72
CA TYR A 139 4.95 2.11 -9.04
C TYR A 139 4.44 2.20 -7.60
N SER A 140 4.76 3.27 -6.89
CA SER A 140 4.25 3.48 -5.52
C SER A 140 2.74 3.75 -5.51
N LEU A 141 2.23 4.52 -6.47
CA LEU A 141 0.78 4.73 -6.66
C LEU A 141 0.07 3.42 -6.99
N LEU A 142 0.61 2.64 -7.92
CA LEU A 142 0.03 1.35 -8.33
C LEU A 142 -0.09 0.39 -7.14
N SER A 143 0.98 0.19 -6.37
CA SER A 143 0.98 -0.77 -5.27
C SER A 143 0.06 -0.36 -4.12
N THR A 144 0.04 0.93 -3.76
CA THR A 144 -0.82 1.47 -2.69
C THR A 144 -2.30 1.43 -3.05
N ILE A 145 -2.66 1.82 -4.28
CA ILE A 145 -4.05 1.80 -4.75
C ILE A 145 -4.60 0.37 -4.79
N LEU A 146 -3.83 -0.58 -5.31
CA LEU A 146 -4.23 -1.99 -5.30
C LEU A 146 -4.45 -2.49 -3.88
N PHE A 147 -3.55 -2.12 -2.96
CA PHE A 147 -3.67 -2.52 -1.56
C PHE A 147 -4.94 -1.96 -0.90
N ILE A 148 -5.20 -0.66 -1.07
CA ILE A 148 -6.41 0.03 -0.57
C ILE A 148 -7.68 -0.64 -1.13
N SER A 149 -7.67 -0.94 -2.43
CA SER A 149 -8.81 -1.50 -3.15
C SER A 149 -9.19 -2.90 -2.67
N ILE A 150 -8.24 -3.66 -2.11
CA ILE A 150 -8.50 -4.98 -1.51
C ILE A 150 -8.86 -4.84 -0.04
N TYR A 151 -8.19 -3.94 0.69
CA TYR A 151 -8.36 -3.78 2.14
C TYR A 151 -9.75 -3.29 2.53
N PHE A 152 -10.23 -2.19 1.95
CA PHE A 152 -11.47 -1.57 2.41
C PHE A 152 -12.74 -2.41 2.19
N PRO A 153 -12.95 -3.09 1.04
CA PRO A 153 -14.11 -3.97 0.88
C PRO A 153 -14.14 -5.08 1.94
N ILE A 154 -12.98 -5.66 2.27
CA ILE A 154 -12.87 -6.71 3.29
C ILE A 154 -13.13 -6.12 4.67
N TYR A 155 -12.60 -4.93 4.97
CA TYR A 155 -12.86 -4.21 6.21
C TYR A 155 -14.35 -3.90 6.41
N PHE A 156 -15.03 -3.36 5.40
CA PHE A 156 -16.45 -3.05 5.50
C PHE A 156 -17.33 -4.30 5.54
N LYS A 157 -16.87 -5.44 5.00
CA LYS A 157 -17.59 -6.72 5.10
C LYS A 157 -17.44 -7.38 6.47
N LEU A 158 -16.24 -7.40 7.05
CA LEU A 158 -15.92 -8.14 8.27
C LEU A 158 -15.79 -7.21 9.49
N GLU A 159 -15.56 -7.76 10.68
CA GLU A 159 -15.19 -6.98 11.86
C GLU A 159 -13.68 -6.70 11.87
N TYR A 160 -13.28 -5.56 12.45
CA TYR A 160 -11.88 -5.12 12.47
C TYR A 160 -10.90 -6.21 12.98
N LEU A 161 -11.24 -6.91 14.06
CA LEU A 161 -10.35 -7.93 14.64
C LEU A 161 -10.05 -9.09 13.67
N LYS A 162 -11.06 -9.53 12.92
CA LYS A 162 -10.91 -10.61 11.92
C LYS A 162 -10.06 -10.12 10.74
N VAL A 163 -10.30 -8.88 10.29
CA VAL A 163 -9.56 -8.25 9.18
C VAL A 163 -8.08 -8.06 9.54
N ARG A 164 -7.80 -7.61 10.76
CA ARG A 164 -6.42 -7.39 11.23
C ARG A 164 -5.59 -8.66 11.17
N ASN A 165 -6.10 -9.76 11.72
CA ASN A 165 -5.38 -11.02 11.75
C ASN A 165 -5.26 -11.64 10.34
N PHE A 166 -6.31 -11.52 9.53
CA PHE A 166 -6.28 -11.96 8.13
C PHE A 166 -5.23 -11.21 7.31
N PHE A 167 -5.20 -9.88 7.38
CA PHE A 167 -4.22 -9.08 6.64
C PHE A 167 -2.79 -9.26 7.14
N ALA A 168 -2.59 -9.50 8.44
CA ALA A 168 -1.28 -9.87 8.95
C ALA A 168 -0.76 -11.17 8.31
N LEU A 169 -1.60 -12.21 8.25
CA LEU A 169 -1.25 -13.48 7.59
C LEU A 169 -1.03 -13.32 6.08
N VAL A 170 -1.94 -12.63 5.40
CA VAL A 170 -1.83 -12.37 3.95
C VAL A 170 -0.57 -11.57 3.63
N SER A 171 -0.20 -10.57 4.45
CA SER A 171 1.02 -9.79 4.25
C SER A 171 2.29 -10.64 4.33
N LEU A 172 2.33 -11.63 5.22
CA LEU A 172 3.44 -12.59 5.30
C LEU A 172 3.49 -13.50 4.08
N LEU A 173 2.34 -14.01 3.62
CA LEU A 173 2.27 -14.89 2.46
C LEU A 173 2.62 -14.17 1.16
N ILE A 174 2.23 -12.90 1.00
CA ILE A 174 2.55 -12.07 -0.17
C ILE A 174 4.06 -11.95 -0.40
N CYS A 175 4.87 -11.90 0.66
CA CYS A 175 6.32 -11.87 0.53
C CYS A 175 6.90 -13.11 -0.17
N PHE A 176 6.21 -14.25 -0.12
CA PHE A 176 6.64 -15.50 -0.76
C PHE A 176 6.13 -15.64 -2.20
N ILE A 177 5.12 -14.88 -2.61
CA ILE A 177 4.52 -14.98 -3.95
C ILE A 177 5.55 -14.76 -5.07
N PRO A 178 6.41 -13.73 -5.06
CA PRO A 178 7.40 -13.54 -6.12
C PRO A 178 8.39 -14.71 -6.23
N ILE A 179 8.77 -15.31 -5.09
CA ILE A 179 9.70 -16.44 -5.02
C ILE A 179 9.05 -17.69 -5.62
N LEU A 180 7.80 -17.98 -5.23
CA LEU A 180 7.04 -19.12 -5.77
C LEU A 180 6.75 -18.96 -7.26
N PHE A 181 6.44 -17.74 -7.71
CA PHE A 181 6.15 -17.44 -9.12
C PHE A 181 7.38 -17.70 -10.01
N LEU A 182 8.56 -17.26 -9.57
CA LEU A 182 9.82 -17.52 -10.28
C LEU A 182 10.17 -19.01 -10.30
N TYR A 183 9.92 -19.72 -9.20
CA TYR A 183 10.16 -21.15 -9.11
C TYR A 183 9.27 -21.96 -10.07
N ILE A 184 7.99 -21.62 -10.18
CA ILE A 184 7.02 -22.36 -11.01
C ILE A 184 7.20 -22.09 -12.51
N ILE A 185 7.44 -20.84 -12.90
CA ILE A 185 7.45 -20.44 -14.31
C ILE A 185 8.84 -20.58 -14.94
N GLY A 186 9.90 -20.50 -14.12
CA GLY A 186 11.28 -20.47 -14.57
C GLY A 186 11.72 -19.07 -14.98
N ILE A 187 12.98 -18.74 -14.68
CA ILE A 187 13.56 -17.39 -14.84
C ILE A 187 13.52 -16.93 -16.30
N GLU A 188 13.80 -17.83 -17.25
CA GLU A 188 13.82 -17.52 -18.69
C GLU A 188 12.44 -17.11 -19.24
N ASN A 189 11.39 -17.81 -18.82
CA ASN A 189 10.02 -17.49 -19.21
C ASN A 189 9.57 -16.14 -18.61
N VAL A 190 9.94 -15.86 -17.36
CA VAL A 190 9.68 -14.56 -16.75
C VAL A 190 10.40 -13.43 -17.49
N TYR A 191 11.65 -13.64 -17.89
CA TYR A 191 12.38 -12.68 -18.72
C TYR A 191 11.70 -12.42 -20.07
N ASN A 192 11.23 -13.47 -20.74
CA ASN A 192 10.51 -13.35 -22.01
C ASN A 192 9.19 -12.58 -21.85
N ILE A 193 8.45 -12.80 -20.77
CA ILE A 193 7.24 -12.04 -20.43
C ILE A 193 7.58 -10.57 -20.23
N ILE A 194 8.62 -10.25 -19.45
CA ILE A 194 9.06 -8.87 -19.21
C ILE A 194 9.46 -8.19 -20.52
N LYS A 195 10.19 -8.90 -21.39
CA LYS A 195 10.62 -8.40 -22.71
C LYS A 195 9.44 -8.13 -23.65
N TYR A 196 8.39 -8.93 -23.57
CA TYR A 196 7.16 -8.69 -24.33
C TYR A 196 6.48 -7.39 -23.90
N PHE A 197 6.37 -7.15 -22.59
CA PHE A 197 5.77 -5.92 -22.05
C PHE A 197 6.66 -4.68 -22.23
N SER A 198 7.98 -4.83 -22.33
CA SER A 198 8.89 -3.71 -22.58
C SER A 198 8.86 -3.19 -24.02
N GLY A 199 8.23 -3.92 -24.95
CA GLY A 199 8.00 -3.47 -26.33
C GLY A 199 6.89 -2.42 -26.49
N ILE A 200 6.11 -2.17 -25.44
CA ILE A 200 5.01 -1.19 -25.46
C ILE A 200 5.57 0.21 -25.20
N PRO A 201 5.20 1.24 -25.97
CA PRO A 201 5.60 2.62 -25.68
C PRO A 201 5.14 3.03 -24.28
N GLY A 202 6.09 3.49 -23.46
CA GLY A 202 5.87 3.72 -22.03
C GLY A 202 4.79 4.76 -21.69
N THR A 203 4.41 5.65 -22.61
CA THR A 203 3.29 6.58 -22.43
C THR A 203 1.94 5.85 -22.47
N ILE A 204 1.74 4.97 -23.45
CA ILE A 204 0.51 4.19 -23.62
C ILE A 204 0.33 3.23 -22.43
N ALA A 205 1.41 2.55 -22.02
CA ALA A 205 1.40 1.67 -20.85
C ALA A 205 0.98 2.41 -19.58
N ASN A 206 1.53 3.61 -19.33
CA ASN A 206 1.20 4.41 -18.16
C ASN A 206 -0.27 4.86 -18.14
N VAL A 207 -0.81 5.29 -19.28
CA VAL A 207 -2.23 5.70 -19.37
C VAL A 207 -3.16 4.51 -19.14
N ALA A 208 -2.84 3.36 -19.72
CA ALA A 208 -3.60 2.13 -19.51
C ALA A 208 -3.61 1.70 -18.03
N ILE A 209 -2.46 1.75 -17.36
CA ILE A 209 -2.34 1.43 -15.94
C ILE A 209 -3.21 2.35 -15.09
N ILE A 210 -3.16 3.67 -15.32
CA ILE A 210 -4.00 4.63 -14.59
C ILE A 210 -5.49 4.34 -14.82
N GLY A 211 -5.89 4.05 -16.06
CA GLY A 211 -7.27 3.71 -16.39
C GLY A 211 -7.75 2.47 -15.63
N ILE A 212 -6.95 1.41 -15.61
CA ILE A 212 -7.23 0.18 -14.87
C ILE A 212 -7.34 0.47 -13.36
N LEU A 213 -6.44 1.27 -12.80
CA LEU A 213 -6.46 1.64 -11.38
C LEU A 213 -7.74 2.39 -10.99
N LEU A 214 -8.21 3.31 -11.83
CA LEU A 214 -9.46 4.04 -11.58
C LEU A 214 -10.67 3.10 -11.60
N ILE A 215 -10.71 2.14 -12.53
CA ILE A 215 -11.76 1.12 -12.58
C ILE A 215 -11.74 0.26 -11.31
N ILE A 216 -10.55 -0.19 -10.87
CA ILE A 216 -10.40 -1.00 -9.66
C ILE A 216 -10.85 -0.21 -8.42
N LEU A 217 -10.45 1.06 -8.29
CA LEU A 217 -10.89 1.92 -7.19
C LEU A 217 -12.40 2.12 -7.20
N TYR A 218 -12.98 2.42 -8.36
CA TYR A 218 -14.41 2.63 -8.51
C TYR A 218 -15.22 1.39 -8.11
N THR A 219 -14.82 0.22 -8.60
CA THR A 219 -15.46 -1.05 -8.22
C THR A 219 -15.31 -1.34 -6.73
N SER A 220 -14.12 -1.11 -6.16
CA SER A 220 -13.83 -1.30 -4.74
C SER A 220 -14.69 -0.41 -3.83
N VAL A 221 -14.85 0.87 -4.17
CA VAL A 221 -15.72 1.82 -3.46
C VAL A 221 -17.17 1.33 -3.46
N ASN A 222 -17.69 0.94 -4.63
CA ASN A 222 -19.08 0.48 -4.76
C ASN A 222 -19.34 -0.80 -3.95
N ILE A 223 -18.40 -1.75 -3.97
CA ILE A 223 -18.47 -2.97 -3.15
C ILE A 223 -18.45 -2.61 -1.66
N SER A 224 -17.58 -1.68 -1.25
CA SER A 224 -17.46 -1.22 0.13
C SER A 224 -18.76 -0.57 0.64
N ILE A 225 -19.38 0.29 -0.18
CA ILE A 225 -20.68 0.91 0.12
C ILE A 225 -21.75 -0.16 0.30
N LYS A 226 -21.85 -1.11 -0.64
CA LYS A 226 -22.84 -2.19 -0.58
C LYS A 226 -22.70 -3.04 0.69
N TYR A 227 -21.47 -3.35 1.10
CA TYR A 227 -21.25 -4.10 2.33
C TYR A 227 -21.58 -3.30 3.59
N TYR A 228 -21.31 -1.99 3.60
CA TYR A 228 -21.61 -1.16 4.76
C TYR A 228 -23.11 -0.88 4.91
N GLU A 229 -23.84 -0.64 3.81
CA GLU A 229 -25.30 -0.46 3.82
C GLU A 229 -26.02 -1.74 4.31
N ASN A 230 -25.54 -2.93 3.94
CA ASN A 230 -26.16 -4.20 4.33
C ASN A 230 -25.93 -4.58 5.81
N LYS A 231 -24.94 -4.00 6.50
CA LYS A 231 -24.65 -4.33 7.90
C LYS A 231 -25.75 -3.86 8.87
N ASP A 232 -26.45 -2.77 8.54
CA ASP A 232 -27.52 -2.23 9.38
C ASP A 232 -28.83 -3.02 9.25
N LEU A 233 -29.04 -3.79 8.18
CA LEU A 233 -30.25 -4.60 8.00
C LEU A 233 -30.28 -5.86 8.89
N ILE A 234 -29.17 -6.16 9.57
CA ILE A 234 -28.96 -7.40 10.33
C ILE A 234 -28.84 -7.12 11.84
N LEU A 235 -28.95 -5.85 12.26
CA LEU A 235 -29.03 -5.43 13.67
C LEU A 235 -30.49 -5.15 14.05
#